data_AF-A0A5M9Z0C1-F1
#
_entry.id   AF-A0A5M9Z0C1-F1
#
_cell.length_a   1.000
_cell.length_b   1.000
_cell.length_c   1.000
_cell.angle_alpha   90.00
_cell.angle_beta   90.00
_cell.angle_gamma   90.00
#
_symmetry.space_group_name_H-M   'P 1'
#
loop_
_entity.id
_entity.type
_entity.pdbx_description
1 polymer ?
#
loop_
_entity_poly.entity_id
_entity_poly.type
_entity_poly.pdbx_seq_one_letter_code
_entity_poly.pdbx_strand_id
1 'polypeptide(L)'
;MGDGRDNVADSLLVCGSMLGVNVHIVTPKPLFTHPDVQKIAQNFAQDSGSKNLITDDIAQGVKGANVVYTDVWVSMGENDWSERIKLLKPYTVTMKMMQMTGTPDDQLIFMHCLPAFHDRTTQVGEEIYEKYGLNEMEVTDEVFNSKYAWQFTEAENRLHSIKAVMAATLGNLFIPIACGGGGIPVIVKDGHLRGVAGVIDKDFSAAKMAEDINADELVILTTVDHAFLNYGKENQQAIGKIKAEQLKQYLAEGYFAAGSMKPKIEAAIEFVEKTGNLAIITSLSNANKLADGVGTIVYN
;
A
#
# COMPACT_ATOMS: atom_id res chain seq x y z
N MET A 1 -14.15 5.26 16.76
CA MET A 1 -14.77 5.62 18.07
C MET A 1 -14.39 4.54 19.06
N GLY A 2 -14.20 4.85 20.34
CA GLY A 2 -13.98 3.83 21.37
C GLY A 2 -12.52 3.75 21.82
N ASP A 3 -11.98 2.54 21.96
CA ASP A 3 -10.59 2.34 22.34
C ASP A 3 -9.66 2.69 21.17
N GLY A 4 -8.73 3.63 21.38
CA GLY A 4 -7.76 4.04 20.36
C GLY A 4 -6.44 3.29 20.42
N ARG A 5 -6.31 2.29 21.30
CA ARG A 5 -5.10 1.45 21.48
C ARG A 5 -5.29 0.01 21.03
N ASP A 6 -6.46 -0.33 20.52
CA ASP A 6 -6.69 -1.66 20.00
C ASP A 6 -6.01 -1.81 18.62
N ASN A 7 -5.81 -3.06 18.21
CA ASN A 7 -5.13 -3.37 16.97
C ASN A 7 -5.94 -2.96 15.72
N VAL A 8 -7.27 -2.86 15.82
CA VAL A 8 -8.13 -2.39 14.72
C VAL A 8 -7.92 -0.89 14.54
N ALA A 9 -7.96 -0.07 15.60
CA ALA A 9 -7.68 1.36 15.49
C ALA A 9 -6.26 1.65 14.97
N ASP A 10 -5.25 0.94 15.49
CA ASP A 10 -3.86 1.07 15.01
C ASP A 10 -3.76 0.77 13.50
N SER A 11 -4.37 -0.34 13.07
CA SER A 11 -4.36 -0.76 11.66
C SER A 11 -5.12 0.21 10.76
N LEU A 12 -6.28 0.71 11.20
CA LEU A 12 -7.06 1.70 10.47
C LEU A 12 -6.29 3.01 10.31
N LEU A 13 -5.61 3.48 11.35
CA LEU A 13 -4.79 4.69 11.30
C LEU A 13 -3.65 4.54 10.31
N VAL A 14 -2.88 3.45 10.39
CA VAL A 14 -1.73 3.23 9.50
C VAL A 14 -2.18 3.01 8.05
N CYS A 15 -3.10 2.08 7.81
CA CYS A 15 -3.59 1.78 6.46
C CYS A 15 -4.30 2.97 5.83
N GLY A 16 -5.13 3.70 6.58
CA GLY A 16 -5.78 4.90 6.08
C GLY A 16 -4.77 5.98 5.69
N SER A 17 -3.71 6.15 6.49
CA SER A 17 -2.59 7.05 6.16
C SER A 17 -1.87 6.63 4.88
N MET A 18 -1.63 5.34 4.67
CA MET A 18 -1.02 4.82 3.44
C MET A 18 -1.87 5.11 2.20
N LEU A 19 -3.19 4.99 2.33
CA LEU A 19 -4.14 5.14 1.23
C LEU A 19 -4.59 6.59 0.98
N GLY A 20 -4.15 7.56 1.79
CA GLY A 20 -4.57 8.96 1.68
C GLY A 20 -5.97 9.24 2.26
N VAL A 21 -6.51 8.33 3.05
CA VAL A 21 -7.79 8.49 3.76
C VAL A 21 -7.55 9.25 5.06
N ASN A 22 -8.37 10.25 5.37
CA ASN A 22 -8.31 10.96 6.64
C ASN A 22 -8.86 10.07 7.76
N VAL A 23 -8.06 9.75 8.77
CA VAL A 23 -8.48 8.91 9.89
C VAL A 23 -8.58 9.72 11.18
N HIS A 24 -9.76 9.69 11.79
CA HIS A 24 -10.00 10.32 13.09
C HIS A 24 -10.15 9.24 14.18
N ILE A 25 -9.17 9.15 15.08
CA ILE A 25 -9.26 8.32 16.28
C ILE A 25 -9.87 9.17 17.40
N VAL A 26 -11.14 8.91 17.66
CA VAL A 26 -11.92 9.62 18.67
C VAL A 26 -12.05 8.73 19.90
N THR A 27 -11.26 9.04 20.92
CA THR A 27 -10.99 8.16 22.05
C THR A 27 -10.61 8.99 23.28
N PRO A 28 -10.85 8.54 24.51
CA PRO A 28 -10.45 9.30 25.70
C PRO A 28 -8.92 9.34 25.86
N LYS A 29 -8.38 10.43 26.42
CA LYS A 29 -6.92 10.66 26.57
C LYS A 29 -6.08 9.47 27.06
N PRO A 30 -6.52 8.70 28.08
CA PRO A 30 -5.75 7.54 28.54
C PRO A 30 -5.63 6.41 27.51
N LEU A 31 -6.48 6.40 26.48
CA LEU A 31 -6.54 5.42 25.39
C LEU A 31 -6.16 6.03 24.04
N PHE A 32 -5.45 7.17 24.04
CA PHE A 32 -4.82 7.65 22.81
C PHE A 32 -3.86 6.58 22.26
N THR A 33 -3.87 6.45 20.94
CA THR A 33 -3.02 5.57 20.13
C THR A 33 -1.56 5.69 20.53
N HIS A 34 -0.81 4.58 20.51
CA HIS A 34 0.58 4.58 20.91
C HIS A 34 1.44 5.51 20.05
N PRO A 35 2.37 6.31 20.64
CA PRO A 35 3.19 7.27 19.89
C PRO A 35 3.98 6.67 18.72
N ASP A 36 4.43 5.42 18.86
CA ASP A 36 5.16 4.73 17.78
C ASP A 36 4.26 4.47 16.56
N VAL A 37 3.00 4.10 16.78
CA VAL A 37 2.00 3.92 15.71
C VAL A 37 1.64 5.26 15.08
N GLN A 38 1.47 6.31 15.89
CA GLN A 38 1.24 7.67 15.38
C GLN A 38 2.38 8.12 14.46
N LYS A 39 3.64 7.82 14.83
CA LYS A 39 4.81 8.15 14.01
C LYS A 39 4.81 7.39 12.68
N ILE A 40 4.47 6.10 12.68
CA ILE A 40 4.34 5.31 11.45
C ILE A 40 3.28 5.93 10.54
N ALA A 41 2.10 6.23 11.08
CA ALA A 41 1.00 6.85 10.35
C ALA A 41 1.38 8.24 9.79
N GLN A 42 2.08 9.06 10.59
CA GLN A 42 2.54 10.38 10.19
C GLN A 42 3.48 10.32 8.97
N ASN A 43 4.37 9.33 8.92
CA ASN A 43 5.29 9.16 7.79
C ASN A 43 4.51 8.87 6.50
N PHE A 44 3.55 7.94 6.53
CA PHE A 44 2.71 7.67 5.36
C PHE A 44 1.81 8.84 4.97
N ALA A 45 1.29 9.57 5.95
CA ALA A 45 0.45 10.74 5.73
C ALA A 45 1.19 11.90 5.03
N GLN A 46 2.51 12.03 5.24
CA GLN A 46 3.33 13.02 4.53
C GLN A 46 3.36 12.76 3.01
N ASP A 47 3.40 11.49 2.61
CA ASP A 47 3.45 11.09 1.21
C ASP A 47 2.05 11.08 0.56
N SER A 48 1.04 10.63 1.30
CA SER A 48 -0.33 10.46 0.76
C SER A 48 -1.20 11.72 0.84
N GLY A 49 -0.84 12.68 1.71
CA GLY A 49 -1.65 13.86 2.00
C GLY A 49 -2.80 13.63 2.98
N SER A 50 -2.86 12.45 3.63
CA SER A 50 -3.85 12.16 4.68
C SER A 50 -3.77 13.15 5.85
N LYS A 51 -4.93 13.52 6.40
CA LYS A 51 -5.06 14.41 7.56
C LYS A 51 -5.64 13.64 8.74
N ASN A 52 -4.76 13.02 9.52
CA ASN A 52 -5.17 12.29 10.71
C ASN A 52 -5.46 13.20 11.89
N LEU A 53 -6.38 12.78 12.75
CA LEU A 53 -6.74 13.45 14.00
C LEU A 53 -6.88 12.43 15.12
N ILE A 54 -6.26 12.69 16.27
CA ILE A 54 -6.47 11.92 17.51
C ILE A 54 -7.00 12.90 18.54
N THR A 55 -8.20 12.66 19.07
CA THR A 55 -8.91 13.62 19.93
C THR A 55 -9.86 12.93 20.91
N ASP A 56 -10.06 13.55 22.08
CA ASP A 56 -11.13 13.20 23.03
C ASP A 56 -12.40 14.05 22.82
N ASP A 57 -12.39 14.96 21.85
CA ASP A 57 -13.58 15.74 21.46
C ASP A 57 -14.39 14.99 20.39
N ILE A 58 -15.54 14.46 20.80
CA ILE A 58 -16.47 13.71 19.94
C ILE A 58 -16.98 14.58 18.78
N ALA A 59 -17.38 15.82 19.05
CA ALA A 59 -17.99 16.68 18.03
C ALA A 59 -16.95 17.10 16.97
N GLN A 60 -15.72 17.36 17.40
CA GLN A 60 -14.61 17.60 16.47
C GLN A 60 -14.30 16.35 15.65
N GLY A 61 -14.23 15.19 16.31
CA GLY A 61 -13.79 13.93 15.72
C GLY A 61 -14.74 13.37 14.67
N VAL A 62 -16.06 13.44 14.88
CA VAL A 62 -17.03 12.84 13.94
C VAL A 62 -17.42 13.76 12.78
N LYS A 63 -17.11 15.06 12.87
CA LYS A 63 -17.54 16.06 11.89
C LYS A 63 -17.04 15.74 10.48
N GLY A 64 -17.97 15.59 9.54
CA GLY A 64 -17.71 15.29 8.13
C GLY A 64 -17.25 13.85 7.87
N ALA A 65 -17.35 12.95 8.84
CA ALA A 65 -16.99 11.55 8.64
C ALA A 65 -17.93 10.88 7.63
N ASN A 66 -17.37 10.16 6.65
CA ASN A 66 -18.12 9.29 5.76
C ASN A 66 -18.34 7.89 6.34
N VAL A 67 -17.47 7.48 7.27
CA VAL A 67 -17.54 6.19 7.96
C VAL A 67 -17.39 6.45 9.45
N VAL A 68 -18.34 5.97 10.24
CA VAL A 68 -18.20 5.87 11.70
C VAL A 68 -17.91 4.42 12.05
N TYR A 69 -16.71 4.17 12.57
CA TYR A 69 -16.23 2.83 12.93
C TYR A 69 -16.06 2.72 14.44
N THR A 70 -16.46 1.59 15.02
CA THR A 70 -16.15 1.23 16.41
C THR A 70 -15.84 -0.26 16.52
N ASP A 71 -15.24 -0.65 17.64
CA ASP A 71 -15.05 -2.05 18.03
C ASP A 71 -15.44 -2.20 19.52
N VAL A 72 -15.52 -3.46 19.98
CA VAL A 72 -15.74 -3.84 21.37
C VAL A 72 -14.74 -3.14 22.27
N TRP A 73 -15.24 -2.65 23.40
CA TRP A 73 -14.41 -1.92 24.34
C TRP A 73 -13.45 -2.79 25.12
N VAL A 74 -13.74 -4.08 25.23
CA VAL A 74 -13.12 -5.01 26.17
C VAL A 74 -12.86 -6.34 25.49
N SER A 75 -11.73 -6.96 25.81
CA SER A 75 -11.34 -8.25 25.26
C SER A 75 -11.65 -9.39 26.24
N MET A 76 -11.85 -10.60 25.68
CA MET A 76 -12.01 -11.81 26.49
C MET A 76 -10.75 -12.05 27.34
N GLY A 77 -10.92 -12.12 28.67
CA GLY A 77 -9.83 -12.40 29.62
C GLY A 77 -9.52 -11.28 30.63
N GLU A 78 -10.09 -10.09 30.47
CA GLU A 78 -10.01 -9.03 31.49
C GLU A 78 -10.99 -9.30 32.65
N ASN A 79 -10.55 -9.18 33.91
CA ASN A 79 -11.32 -9.60 35.09
C ASN A 79 -12.37 -8.56 35.58
N ASP A 80 -12.14 -7.26 35.34
CA ASP A 80 -13.06 -6.18 35.67
C ASP A 80 -13.07 -5.14 34.56
N TRP A 81 -14.25 -4.89 33.99
CA TRP A 81 -14.45 -3.96 32.88
C TRP A 81 -14.96 -2.60 33.34
N SER A 82 -15.20 -2.40 34.64
CA SER A 82 -15.90 -1.23 35.17
C SER A 82 -15.22 0.09 34.81
N GLU A 83 -13.90 0.19 34.95
CA GLU A 83 -13.16 1.41 34.60
C GLU A 83 -13.19 1.68 33.10
N ARG A 84 -13.02 0.62 32.30
CA ARG A 84 -12.96 0.70 30.84
C ARG A 84 -14.32 1.07 30.24
N ILE A 85 -15.39 0.46 30.73
CA ILE A 85 -16.79 0.81 30.43
C ILE A 85 -17.06 2.27 30.80
N LYS A 86 -16.69 2.70 32.02
CA LYS A 86 -16.92 4.09 32.46
C LYS A 86 -16.22 5.09 31.54
N LEU A 87 -15.01 4.76 31.10
CA LEU A 87 -14.19 5.60 30.24
C LEU A 87 -14.73 5.69 28.80
N LEU A 88 -15.25 4.58 28.27
CA LEU A 88 -15.64 4.45 26.86
C LEU A 88 -17.14 4.66 26.61
N LYS A 89 -17.99 4.56 27.63
CA LYS A 89 -19.44 4.80 27.50
C LYS A 89 -19.83 6.12 26.83
N PRO A 90 -19.13 7.25 27.03
CA PRO A 90 -19.42 8.48 26.29
C PRO A 90 -19.21 8.37 24.77
N TYR A 91 -18.44 7.37 24.32
CA TYR A 91 -18.06 7.14 22.93
C TYR A 91 -18.92 6.07 22.23
N THR A 92 -19.99 5.57 22.87
CA THR A 92 -20.97 4.69 22.21
C THR A 92 -21.50 5.33 20.93
N VAL A 93 -21.47 4.57 19.84
CA VAL A 93 -22.05 4.99 18.57
C VAL A 93 -23.57 4.90 18.64
N THR A 94 -24.21 6.07 18.70
CA THR A 94 -25.67 6.25 18.75
C THR A 94 -26.14 6.96 17.49
N MET A 95 -27.45 6.95 17.19
CA MET A 95 -27.99 7.74 16.08
C MET A 95 -27.69 9.24 16.20
N LYS A 96 -27.67 9.76 17.44
CA LYS A 96 -27.25 11.14 17.70
C LYS A 96 -25.80 11.37 17.25
N MET A 97 -24.89 10.44 17.52
CA MET A 97 -23.50 10.53 17.07
C MET A 97 -23.38 10.45 15.55
N MET A 98 -24.16 9.58 14.90
CA MET A 98 -24.22 9.52 13.43
C MET A 98 -24.68 10.87 12.84
N GLN A 99 -25.69 11.50 13.42
CA GLN A 99 -26.18 12.82 13.00
C GLN A 99 -25.17 13.96 13.25
N MET A 100 -24.35 13.86 14.31
CA MET A 100 -23.31 14.85 14.63
C MET A 100 -22.22 14.95 13.55
N THR A 101 -22.10 13.95 12.68
CA THR A 101 -21.20 14.03 11.51
C THR A 101 -21.57 15.20 10.60
N GLY A 102 -22.87 15.49 10.45
CA GLY A 102 -23.37 16.45 9.45
C GLY A 102 -23.20 15.97 7.99
N THR A 103 -22.83 14.72 7.79
CA THR A 103 -22.64 14.11 6.47
C THR A 103 -24.00 13.69 5.91
N PRO A 104 -24.30 13.95 4.61
CA PRO A 104 -25.52 13.47 3.97
C PRO A 104 -25.68 11.95 4.08
N ASP A 105 -26.93 11.49 4.20
CA ASP A 105 -27.25 10.06 4.43
C ASP A 105 -26.70 9.12 3.35
N ASP A 106 -26.56 9.58 2.10
CA ASP A 106 -26.03 8.82 0.97
C ASP A 106 -24.48 8.74 0.95
N GLN A 107 -23.83 9.40 1.91
CA GLN A 107 -22.37 9.48 2.04
C GLN A 107 -21.87 9.02 3.42
N LEU A 108 -22.78 8.53 4.27
CA LEU A 108 -22.50 8.11 5.63
C LEU A 108 -22.81 6.62 5.82
N ILE A 109 -21.85 5.88 6.34
CA ILE A 109 -22.02 4.49 6.76
C ILE A 109 -21.48 4.24 8.16
N PHE A 110 -21.98 3.19 8.80
CA PHE A 110 -21.51 2.63 10.05
C PHE A 110 -20.83 1.29 9.77
N MET A 111 -19.67 1.06 10.37
CA MET A 111 -18.87 -0.16 10.22
C MET A 111 -18.38 -0.68 11.57
N HIS A 112 -18.14 -1.99 11.65
CA HIS A 112 -17.74 -2.70 12.86
C HIS A 112 -17.14 -4.06 12.49
N CYS A 113 -15.98 -4.42 13.05
CA CYS A 113 -15.23 -5.63 12.67
C CYS A 113 -15.94 -6.95 13.04
N LEU A 114 -16.79 -6.89 14.07
CA LEU A 114 -17.56 -7.97 14.69
C LEU A 114 -16.70 -8.93 15.55
N PRO A 115 -17.27 -9.57 16.58
CA PRO A 115 -18.66 -9.44 17.08
C PRO A 115 -18.95 -8.08 17.72
N ALA A 116 -20.23 -7.74 17.89
CA ALA A 116 -20.66 -6.47 18.50
C ALA A 116 -21.66 -6.74 19.64
N PHE A 117 -21.60 -5.95 20.70
CA PHE A 117 -22.52 -5.94 21.83
C PHE A 117 -23.58 -4.83 21.64
N HIS A 118 -24.47 -5.06 20.68
CA HIS A 118 -25.58 -4.14 20.37
C HIS A 118 -26.91 -4.54 21.03
N ASP A 119 -27.01 -5.75 21.60
CA ASP A 119 -28.20 -6.24 22.30
C ASP A 119 -27.87 -7.30 23.37
N ARG A 120 -28.92 -7.93 23.93
CA ARG A 120 -28.85 -8.96 24.98
C ARG A 120 -29.11 -10.39 24.48
N THR A 121 -29.17 -10.61 23.18
CA THR A 121 -29.56 -11.91 22.60
C THR A 121 -28.48 -12.99 22.76
N THR A 122 -27.25 -12.58 23.04
CA THR A 122 -26.12 -13.48 23.32
C THR A 122 -25.95 -13.71 24.82
N GLN A 123 -25.36 -14.86 25.19
CA GLN A 123 -25.04 -15.15 26.59
C GLN A 123 -24.17 -14.05 27.23
N VAL A 124 -23.15 -13.59 26.52
CA VAL A 124 -22.24 -12.54 27.01
C VAL A 124 -22.97 -11.20 27.14
N GLY A 125 -23.88 -10.87 26.21
CA GLY A 125 -24.72 -9.67 26.30
C GLY A 125 -25.63 -9.68 27.54
N GLU A 126 -26.23 -10.82 27.88
CA GLU A 126 -27.03 -10.95 29.11
C GLU A 126 -26.16 -10.85 30.37
N GLU A 127 -24.97 -11.47 30.38
CA GLU A 127 -24.01 -11.34 31.49
C GLU A 127 -23.55 -9.88 31.71
N ILE A 128 -23.34 -9.13 30.62
CA ILE A 128 -23.03 -7.69 30.66
C ILE A 128 -24.19 -6.91 31.30
N TYR A 129 -25.43 -7.25 30.95
CA TYR A 129 -26.61 -6.62 31.54
C TYR A 129 -26.73 -6.93 33.03
N GLU A 130 -26.58 -8.19 33.44
CA GLU A 130 -26.67 -8.60 34.85
C GLU A 130 -25.57 -7.94 35.70
N LYS A 131 -24.34 -7.82 35.17
CA LYS A 131 -23.19 -7.29 35.90
C LYS A 131 -23.10 -5.76 35.91
N TYR A 132 -23.41 -5.12 34.78
CA TYR A 132 -23.17 -3.69 34.56
C TYR A 132 -24.42 -2.87 34.22
N GLY A 133 -25.57 -3.53 34.04
CA GLY A 133 -26.85 -2.87 33.72
C GLY A 133 -26.89 -2.23 32.34
N LEU A 134 -26.11 -2.74 31.39
CA LEU A 134 -26.02 -2.23 30.02
C LEU A 134 -26.78 -3.16 29.06
N ASN A 135 -27.69 -2.61 28.27
CA ASN A 135 -28.36 -3.38 27.20
C ASN A 135 -27.52 -3.42 25.91
N GLU A 136 -26.64 -2.44 25.73
CA GLU A 136 -25.85 -2.17 24.53
C GLU A 136 -24.52 -1.53 25.00
N MET A 137 -23.43 -1.71 24.25
CA MET A 137 -22.11 -1.18 24.59
C MET A 137 -21.57 -0.20 23.55
N GLU A 138 -20.70 -0.64 22.65
CA GLU A 138 -19.98 0.22 21.70
C GLU A 138 -20.88 0.83 20.63
N VAL A 139 -22.01 0.19 20.33
CA VAL A 139 -23.01 0.65 19.38
C VAL A 139 -24.41 0.29 19.87
N THR A 140 -25.37 1.16 19.62
CA THR A 140 -26.80 0.88 19.88
C THR A 140 -27.41 -0.01 18.81
N ASP A 141 -28.37 -0.85 19.16
CA ASP A 141 -29.13 -1.70 18.24
C ASP A 141 -29.79 -0.88 17.11
N GLU A 142 -30.24 0.34 17.42
CA GLU A 142 -30.81 1.27 16.44
C GLU A 142 -29.83 1.58 15.30
N VAL A 143 -28.55 1.82 15.60
CA VAL A 143 -27.51 2.06 14.58
C VAL A 143 -27.13 0.75 13.90
N PHE A 144 -26.97 -0.32 14.67
CA PHE A 144 -26.56 -1.62 14.16
C PHE A 144 -27.55 -2.19 13.13
N ASN A 145 -28.85 -1.96 13.32
CA ASN A 145 -29.91 -2.40 12.39
C ASN A 145 -30.39 -1.28 11.44
N SER A 146 -29.67 -0.18 11.34
CA SER A 146 -30.07 0.97 10.51
C SER A 146 -29.70 0.82 9.02
N LYS A 147 -30.19 1.75 8.21
CA LYS A 147 -29.75 1.91 6.81
C LYS A 147 -28.26 2.28 6.65
N TYR A 148 -27.60 2.74 7.72
CA TYR A 148 -26.17 3.07 7.69
C TYR A 148 -25.30 1.85 7.92
N ALA A 149 -25.85 0.74 8.43
CA ALA A 149 -25.10 -0.43 8.85
C ALA A 149 -24.49 -1.21 7.67
N TRP A 150 -23.16 -1.34 7.67
CA TRP A 150 -22.40 -2.06 6.64
C TRP A 150 -21.59 -3.24 7.20
N GLN A 151 -21.70 -3.54 8.50
CA GLN A 151 -20.87 -4.56 9.17
C GLN A 151 -21.01 -5.98 8.57
N PHE A 152 -22.18 -6.36 8.01
CA PHE A 152 -22.32 -7.67 7.36
C PHE A 152 -21.63 -7.72 5.99
N THR A 153 -21.69 -6.63 5.21
CA THR A 153 -20.92 -6.50 3.96
C THR A 153 -19.42 -6.48 4.25
N GLU A 154 -18.99 -5.77 5.30
CA GLU A 154 -17.61 -5.79 5.80
C GLU A 154 -17.18 -7.23 6.17
N ALA A 155 -18.02 -7.96 6.92
CA ALA A 155 -17.74 -9.32 7.34
C ALA A 155 -17.60 -10.29 6.14
N GLU A 156 -18.50 -10.20 5.15
CA GLU A 156 -18.41 -10.97 3.91
C GLU A 156 -17.11 -10.65 3.15
N ASN A 157 -16.75 -9.36 3.08
CA ASN A 157 -15.54 -8.91 2.39
C ASN A 157 -14.24 -9.44 3.01
N ARG A 158 -14.25 -9.95 4.26
CA ARG A 158 -13.11 -10.68 4.82
C ARG A 158 -12.74 -11.91 3.98
N LEU A 159 -13.73 -12.65 3.46
CA LEU A 159 -13.48 -13.80 2.58
C LEU A 159 -12.81 -13.35 1.28
N HIS A 160 -13.31 -12.27 0.69
CA HIS A 160 -12.85 -11.78 -0.61
C HIS A 160 -11.46 -11.16 -0.54
N SER A 161 -11.17 -10.36 0.48
CA SER A 161 -9.85 -9.75 0.68
C SER A 161 -8.78 -10.82 0.98
N ILE A 162 -9.07 -11.78 1.86
CA ILE A 162 -8.14 -12.90 2.14
C ILE A 162 -7.90 -13.72 0.88
N LYS A 163 -8.93 -14.00 0.08
CA LYS A 163 -8.79 -14.70 -1.20
C LYS A 163 -7.87 -13.96 -2.16
N ALA A 164 -8.00 -12.63 -2.25
CA ALA A 164 -7.13 -11.81 -3.09
C ALA A 164 -5.66 -11.87 -2.64
N VAL A 165 -5.42 -11.78 -1.32
CA VAL A 165 -4.06 -11.94 -0.75
C VAL A 165 -3.48 -13.30 -1.11
N MET A 166 -4.22 -14.39 -0.85
CA MET A 166 -3.76 -15.75 -1.17
C MET A 166 -3.49 -15.93 -2.67
N ALA A 167 -4.37 -15.43 -3.53
CA ALA A 167 -4.20 -15.52 -4.97
C ALA A 167 -2.97 -14.74 -5.45
N ALA A 168 -2.75 -13.53 -4.94
CA ALA A 168 -1.60 -12.69 -5.30
C ALA A 168 -0.27 -13.30 -4.84
N THR A 169 -0.23 -13.91 -3.64
CA THR A 169 1.04 -14.39 -3.07
C THR A 169 1.34 -15.86 -3.37
N LEU A 170 0.33 -16.69 -3.65
CA LEU A 170 0.49 -18.15 -3.84
C LEU A 170 -0.10 -18.66 -5.16
N GLY A 171 -0.75 -17.81 -5.97
CA GLY A 171 -1.50 -18.23 -7.16
C GLY A 171 -0.68 -18.38 -8.43
N ASN A 172 0.64 -18.11 -8.42
CA ASN A 172 1.48 -18.02 -9.63
C ASN A 172 0.85 -17.13 -10.71
N LEU A 173 0.27 -16.00 -10.29
CA LEU A 173 -0.39 -15.07 -11.19
C LEU A 173 0.63 -14.34 -12.07
N PHE A 174 0.35 -14.26 -13.36
CA PHE A 174 1.03 -13.32 -14.23
C PHE A 174 0.43 -11.92 -14.01
N ILE A 175 1.18 -11.03 -13.35
CA ILE A 175 0.77 -9.65 -13.05
C ILE A 175 1.66 -8.70 -13.85
N PRO A 176 1.22 -8.23 -15.03
CA PRO A 176 2.00 -7.28 -15.82
C PRO A 176 2.06 -5.93 -15.13
N ILE A 177 3.26 -5.45 -14.83
CA ILE A 177 3.52 -4.06 -14.44
C ILE A 177 4.14 -3.37 -15.64
N ALA A 178 3.59 -2.24 -16.06
CA ALA A 178 4.06 -1.50 -17.22
C ALA A 178 4.60 -0.12 -16.82
N CYS A 179 5.86 0.16 -17.16
CA CYS A 179 6.41 1.51 -17.26
C CYS A 179 6.54 1.90 -18.73
N GLY A 180 6.56 3.20 -19.01
CA GLY A 180 6.74 3.74 -20.35
C GLY A 180 8.06 4.50 -20.52
N GLY A 181 8.58 4.50 -21.75
CA GLY A 181 9.54 5.51 -22.23
C GLY A 181 8.95 6.46 -23.31
N GLY A 182 7.71 6.23 -23.73
CA GLY A 182 7.00 7.09 -24.68
C GLY A 182 6.06 8.04 -23.94
N GLY A 183 6.36 9.34 -23.94
CA GLY A 183 5.53 10.36 -23.30
C GLY A 183 6.22 11.72 -23.26
N ILE A 184 5.45 12.78 -23.01
CA ILE A 184 6.01 14.12 -22.78
C ILE A 184 6.32 14.21 -21.28
N PRO A 185 7.59 14.44 -20.87
CA PRO A 185 7.90 14.69 -19.47
C PRO A 185 7.11 15.88 -18.96
N VAL A 186 6.52 15.79 -17.76
CA VAL A 186 5.73 16.86 -17.16
C VAL A 186 6.24 17.21 -15.77
N ILE A 187 6.07 18.48 -15.39
CA ILE A 187 6.27 18.98 -14.02
C ILE A 187 4.98 19.61 -13.51
N VAL A 188 4.75 19.58 -12.20
CA VAL A 188 3.69 20.36 -11.56
C VAL A 188 4.16 21.80 -11.41
N LYS A 189 3.47 22.73 -12.06
CA LYS A 189 3.71 24.18 -11.93
C LYS A 189 2.38 24.89 -11.73
N ASP A 190 2.26 25.62 -10.63
CA ASP A 190 1.05 26.36 -10.25
C ASP A 190 -0.18 25.43 -10.13
N GLY A 191 0.00 24.21 -9.63
CA GLY A 191 -1.08 23.21 -9.50
C GLY A 191 -1.49 22.53 -10.82
N HIS A 192 -0.80 22.80 -11.93
CA HIS A 192 -1.08 22.21 -13.24
C HIS A 192 0.12 21.47 -13.82
N LEU A 193 -0.12 20.38 -14.56
CA LEU A 193 0.92 19.68 -15.30
C LEU A 193 1.35 20.51 -16.51
N ARG A 194 2.66 20.72 -16.66
CA ARG A 194 3.26 21.37 -17.83
C ARG A 194 4.33 20.49 -18.43
N GLY A 195 4.30 20.33 -19.75
CA GLY A 195 5.34 19.63 -20.49
C GLY A 195 6.69 20.34 -20.39
N VAL A 196 7.76 19.56 -20.29
CA VAL A 196 9.15 20.04 -20.33
C VAL A 196 9.92 19.25 -21.38
N ALA A 197 10.96 19.89 -21.93
CA ALA A 197 11.85 19.22 -22.87
C ALA A 197 12.64 18.12 -22.14
N GLY A 198 12.51 16.89 -22.62
CA GLY A 198 13.24 15.73 -22.12
C GLY A 198 12.84 14.47 -22.87
N VAL A 199 13.70 13.45 -22.82
CA VAL A 199 13.42 12.12 -23.36
C VAL A 199 13.33 11.17 -22.18
N ILE A 200 12.21 10.46 -22.06
CA ILE A 200 12.09 9.38 -21.08
C ILE A 200 12.78 8.17 -21.69
N ASP A 201 13.96 7.83 -21.17
CA ASP A 201 14.68 6.68 -21.67
C ASP A 201 14.01 5.39 -21.19
N LYS A 202 13.58 4.55 -22.14
CA LYS A 202 12.87 3.30 -21.86
C LYS A 202 13.75 2.26 -21.14
N ASP A 203 15.05 2.26 -21.39
CA ASP A 203 15.98 1.29 -20.84
C ASP A 203 16.20 1.60 -19.35
N PHE A 204 16.43 2.87 -19.01
CA PHE A 204 16.50 3.33 -17.61
C PHE A 204 15.16 3.24 -16.88
N SER A 205 14.04 3.49 -17.57
CA SER A 205 12.71 3.35 -16.95
C SER A 205 12.44 1.90 -16.56
N ALA A 206 12.80 0.95 -17.43
CA ALA A 206 12.69 -0.48 -17.13
C ALA A 206 13.64 -0.89 -16.00
N ALA A 207 14.89 -0.42 -16.00
CA ALA A 207 15.84 -0.71 -14.94
C ALA A 207 15.40 -0.14 -13.58
N LYS A 208 14.86 1.08 -13.56
CA LYS A 208 14.36 1.69 -12.33
C LYS A 208 13.13 0.96 -11.80
N MET A 209 12.20 0.57 -12.67
CA MET A 209 11.07 -0.28 -12.29
C MET A 209 11.55 -1.63 -11.72
N ALA A 210 12.50 -2.28 -12.39
CA ALA A 210 13.06 -3.56 -11.95
C ALA A 210 13.79 -3.45 -10.60
N GLU A 211 14.48 -2.34 -10.34
CA GLU A 211 15.08 -2.00 -9.04
C GLU A 211 14.00 -1.86 -7.97
N ASP A 212 12.97 -1.06 -8.22
CA ASP A 212 11.93 -0.73 -7.23
C ASP A 212 11.10 -1.97 -6.83
N ILE A 213 10.93 -2.94 -7.75
CA ILE A 213 10.25 -4.21 -7.45
C ILE A 213 11.22 -5.33 -7.05
N ASN A 214 12.53 -5.03 -6.95
CA ASN A 214 13.59 -6.00 -6.70
C ASN A 214 13.48 -7.25 -7.59
N ALA A 215 13.35 -7.04 -8.90
CA ALA A 215 13.20 -8.12 -9.89
C ALA A 215 14.41 -9.08 -9.86
N ASP A 216 14.15 -10.38 -10.02
CA ASP A 216 15.21 -11.41 -10.08
C ASP A 216 16.09 -11.27 -11.32
N GLU A 217 15.56 -10.67 -12.38
CA GLU A 217 16.22 -10.51 -13.67
C GLU A 217 15.68 -9.28 -14.42
N LEU A 218 16.58 -8.52 -15.06
CA LEU A 218 16.22 -7.47 -16.01
C LEU A 218 16.54 -7.91 -17.43
N VAL A 219 15.53 -7.96 -18.31
CA VAL A 219 15.72 -8.29 -19.73
C VAL A 219 15.47 -7.06 -20.61
N ILE A 220 16.50 -6.63 -21.33
CA ILE A 220 16.42 -5.53 -22.31
C ILE A 220 16.43 -6.12 -23.72
N LEU A 221 15.29 -6.02 -24.40
CA LEU A 221 15.14 -6.51 -25.76
C LEU A 221 15.60 -5.46 -26.80
N THR A 222 16.35 -5.91 -27.79
CA THR A 222 16.92 -5.11 -28.87
C THR A 222 16.81 -5.83 -30.22
N THR A 223 17.42 -5.28 -31.28
CA THR A 223 17.40 -5.86 -32.65
C THR A 223 18.57 -6.80 -32.94
N VAL A 224 19.44 -7.02 -31.96
CA VAL A 224 20.67 -7.81 -32.08
C VAL A 224 20.73 -8.87 -30.98
N ASP A 225 21.34 -10.01 -31.28
CA ASP A 225 21.35 -11.14 -30.33
C ASP A 225 22.23 -10.88 -29.11
N HIS A 226 23.28 -10.08 -29.26
CA HIS A 226 24.23 -9.69 -28.21
C HIS A 226 24.57 -8.20 -28.31
N ALA A 227 25.08 -7.61 -27.23
CA ALA A 227 25.94 -6.44 -27.32
C ALA A 227 27.27 -6.86 -27.97
N PHE A 228 27.89 -5.94 -28.71
CA PHE A 228 29.12 -6.21 -29.45
C PHE A 228 30.18 -5.16 -29.14
N LEU A 229 31.42 -5.60 -29.01
CA LEU A 229 32.59 -4.75 -29.19
C LEU A 229 32.79 -4.53 -30.69
N ASN A 230 33.20 -3.32 -31.09
CA ASN A 230 33.44 -2.96 -32.49
C ASN A 230 32.25 -3.26 -33.42
N TYR A 231 31.03 -2.95 -32.97
CA TYR A 231 29.81 -3.19 -33.74
C TYR A 231 29.90 -2.64 -35.18
N GLY A 232 29.58 -3.48 -36.17
CA GLY A 232 29.61 -3.15 -37.58
C GLY A 232 31.00 -3.11 -38.23
N LYS A 233 32.07 -3.50 -37.52
CA LYS A 233 33.44 -3.56 -38.05
C LYS A 233 33.89 -5.00 -38.30
N GLU A 234 34.98 -5.18 -39.06
CA GLU A 234 35.56 -6.51 -39.35
C GLU A 234 35.97 -7.28 -38.10
N ASN A 235 36.39 -6.56 -37.06
CA ASN A 235 36.78 -7.11 -35.76
C ASN A 235 35.64 -7.09 -34.72
N GLN A 236 34.38 -7.16 -35.17
CA GLN A 236 33.22 -7.23 -34.28
C GLN A 236 33.28 -8.49 -33.40
N GLN A 237 33.05 -8.33 -32.09
CA GLN A 237 33.06 -9.43 -31.13
C GLN A 237 31.80 -9.40 -30.25
N ALA A 238 31.08 -10.52 -30.20
CA ALA A 238 29.91 -10.67 -29.34
C ALA A 238 30.31 -10.74 -27.86
N ILE A 239 29.55 -10.05 -27.01
CA ILE A 239 29.68 -10.11 -25.56
C ILE A 239 28.68 -11.15 -25.04
N GLY A 240 29.19 -12.25 -24.49
CA GLY A 240 28.39 -13.27 -23.81
C GLY A 240 28.16 -12.91 -22.34
N LYS A 241 28.60 -13.77 -21.43
CA LYS A 241 28.56 -13.52 -19.99
C LYS A 241 29.72 -12.63 -19.55
N ILE A 242 29.44 -11.53 -18.84
CA ILE A 242 30.43 -10.50 -18.48
C ILE A 242 30.13 -9.86 -17.12
N LYS A 243 31.18 -9.49 -16.38
CA LYS A 243 31.05 -8.71 -15.15
C LYS A 243 30.70 -7.25 -15.43
N ALA A 244 29.88 -6.64 -14.59
CA ALA A 244 29.54 -5.22 -14.64
C ALA A 244 30.80 -4.34 -14.63
N GLU A 245 31.81 -4.68 -13.82
CA GLU A 245 33.10 -3.98 -13.77
C GLU A 245 33.83 -3.95 -15.12
N GLN A 246 33.90 -5.09 -15.81
CA GLN A 246 34.53 -5.17 -17.12
C GLN A 246 33.70 -4.44 -18.18
N LEU A 247 32.37 -4.51 -18.08
CA LEU A 247 31.49 -3.83 -19.00
C LEU A 247 31.59 -2.30 -18.87
N LYS A 248 31.81 -1.79 -17.65
CA LYS A 248 32.14 -0.37 -17.38
C LYS A 248 33.43 0.07 -18.06
N GLN A 249 34.46 -0.78 -18.09
CA GLN A 249 35.70 -0.48 -18.81
C GLN A 249 35.42 -0.29 -20.30
N TYR A 250 34.68 -1.21 -20.92
CA TYR A 250 34.29 -1.10 -22.34
C TYR A 250 33.41 0.12 -22.62
N LEU A 251 32.55 0.48 -21.67
CA LEU A 251 31.76 1.71 -21.75
C LEU A 251 32.67 2.96 -21.76
N ALA A 252 33.68 3.01 -20.90
CA ALA A 252 34.65 4.10 -20.82
C ALA A 252 35.56 4.19 -22.05
N GLU A 253 35.89 3.04 -22.66
CA GLU A 253 36.63 2.95 -23.93
C GLU A 253 35.80 3.39 -25.16
N GLY A 254 34.50 3.62 -24.99
CA GLY A 254 33.64 4.17 -26.05
C GLY A 254 33.16 3.15 -27.07
N TYR A 255 33.08 1.85 -26.71
CA TYR A 255 32.59 0.82 -27.64
C TYR A 255 31.10 0.93 -27.98
N PHE A 256 30.29 1.61 -27.16
CA PHE A 256 28.83 1.65 -27.29
C PHE A 256 28.29 3.02 -27.72
N ALA A 257 27.42 3.03 -28.73
CA ALA A 257 26.86 4.26 -29.28
C ALA A 257 25.78 4.88 -28.39
N ALA A 258 25.85 6.20 -28.18
CA ALA A 258 25.03 6.97 -27.23
C ALA A 258 23.51 6.91 -27.47
N GLY A 259 23.06 6.74 -28.72
CA GLY A 259 21.64 6.68 -29.06
C GLY A 259 21.07 5.27 -29.21
N SER A 260 21.83 4.22 -28.89
CA SER A 260 21.38 2.84 -29.11
C SER A 260 21.81 1.87 -28.01
N MET A 261 23.04 1.40 -28.05
CA MET A 261 23.52 0.35 -27.13
C MET A 261 23.98 0.92 -25.80
N LYS A 262 24.51 2.14 -25.78
CA LYS A 262 25.04 2.76 -24.55
C LYS A 262 24.00 2.84 -23.42
N PRO A 263 22.76 3.32 -23.62
CA PRO A 263 21.77 3.38 -22.55
C PRO A 263 21.40 1.99 -22.01
N LYS A 264 21.38 0.96 -22.86
CA LYS A 264 21.11 -0.44 -22.46
C LYS A 264 22.18 -0.98 -21.54
N ILE A 265 23.44 -0.70 -21.88
CA ILE A 265 24.60 -1.13 -21.10
C ILE A 265 24.62 -0.40 -19.75
N GLU A 266 24.38 0.91 -19.74
CA GLU A 266 24.32 1.71 -18.53
C GLU A 266 23.18 1.24 -17.60
N ALA A 267 21.97 1.05 -18.15
CA ALA A 267 20.81 0.57 -17.41
C ALA A 267 21.03 -0.85 -16.84
N ALA A 268 21.63 -1.76 -17.61
CA ALA A 268 21.96 -3.10 -17.14
C ALA A 268 23.01 -3.09 -16.01
N ILE A 269 24.07 -2.28 -16.15
CA ILE A 269 25.08 -2.12 -15.10
C ILE A 269 24.45 -1.57 -13.82
N GLU A 270 23.65 -0.50 -13.93
CA GLU A 270 23.03 0.14 -12.78
C GLU A 270 22.11 -0.81 -12.02
N PHE A 271 21.28 -1.58 -12.73
CA PHE A 271 20.41 -2.60 -12.13
C PHE A 271 21.22 -3.67 -11.39
N VAL A 272 22.24 -4.22 -12.06
CA VAL A 272 23.07 -5.32 -11.51
C VAL A 272 23.79 -4.86 -10.24
N GLU A 273 24.34 -3.65 -10.22
CA GLU A 273 25.07 -3.13 -9.06
C GLU A 273 24.17 -2.80 -7.87
N LYS A 274 22.95 -2.31 -8.13
CA LYS A 274 22.00 -1.96 -7.06
C LYS A 274 21.30 -3.16 -6.45
N THR A 275 20.95 -4.16 -7.27
CA THR A 275 20.13 -5.30 -6.83
C THR A 275 20.97 -6.54 -6.52
N GLY A 276 22.14 -6.68 -7.14
CA GLY A 276 22.91 -7.93 -7.13
C GLY A 276 22.40 -9.00 -8.11
N ASN A 277 21.28 -8.72 -8.80
CA ASN A 277 20.64 -9.63 -9.73
C ASN A 277 21.19 -9.46 -11.16
N LEU A 278 20.85 -10.38 -12.05
CA LEU A 278 21.43 -10.43 -13.40
C LEU A 278 20.61 -9.65 -14.43
N ALA A 279 21.28 -9.07 -15.42
CA ALA A 279 20.63 -8.42 -16.56
C ALA A 279 21.00 -9.09 -17.89
N ILE A 280 20.04 -9.21 -18.80
CA ILE A 280 20.25 -9.76 -20.15
C ILE A 280 19.91 -8.73 -21.20
N ILE A 281 20.80 -8.54 -22.17
CA ILE A 281 20.55 -7.77 -23.39
C ILE A 281 20.53 -8.74 -24.57
N THR A 282 19.40 -8.85 -25.27
CA THR A 282 19.27 -9.77 -26.42
C THR A 282 18.16 -9.37 -27.38
N SER A 283 17.98 -10.14 -28.45
CA SER A 283 16.94 -9.91 -29.45
C SER A 283 15.57 -10.42 -28.99
N LEU A 284 14.49 -9.85 -29.52
CA LEU A 284 13.13 -10.36 -29.27
C LEU A 284 12.99 -11.85 -29.67
N SER A 285 13.68 -12.29 -30.72
CA SER A 285 13.72 -13.69 -31.16
C SER A 285 14.32 -14.66 -30.14
N ASN A 286 15.07 -14.14 -29.16
CA ASN A 286 15.68 -14.92 -28.09
C ASN A 286 14.87 -14.88 -26.77
N ALA A 287 13.75 -14.15 -26.71
CA ALA A 287 12.97 -13.98 -25.49
C ALA A 287 12.44 -15.30 -24.90
N ASN A 288 12.20 -16.32 -25.74
CA ASN A 288 11.78 -17.66 -25.30
C ASN A 288 12.95 -18.62 -24.99
N LYS A 289 14.20 -18.16 -25.08
CA LYS A 289 15.42 -18.96 -24.89
C LYS A 289 16.33 -18.41 -23.79
N LEU A 290 15.83 -17.47 -22.97
CA LEU A 290 16.64 -16.80 -21.93
C LEU A 290 17.28 -17.80 -20.96
N ALA A 291 16.56 -18.87 -20.62
CA ALA A 291 17.05 -19.97 -19.77
C ALA A 291 18.25 -20.73 -20.35
N ASP A 292 18.47 -20.68 -21.68
CA ASP A 292 19.59 -21.32 -22.35
C ASP A 292 20.88 -20.48 -22.29
N GLY A 293 20.85 -19.32 -21.63
CA GLY A 293 22.00 -18.42 -21.47
C GLY A 293 22.32 -17.62 -22.73
N VAL A 294 21.31 -17.27 -23.51
CA VAL A 294 21.44 -16.45 -24.73
C VAL A 294 21.61 -14.96 -24.42
N GLY A 295 22.32 -14.25 -25.30
CA GLY A 295 22.53 -12.81 -25.19
C GLY A 295 23.73 -12.38 -24.37
N THR A 296 23.77 -11.09 -24.05
CA THR A 296 24.79 -10.51 -23.17
C THR A 296 24.28 -10.56 -21.74
N ILE A 297 24.88 -11.42 -20.92
CA ILE A 297 24.49 -11.64 -19.52
C ILE A 297 25.44 -10.85 -18.62
N VAL A 298 24.92 -9.82 -17.97
CA VAL A 298 25.65 -8.94 -17.06
C VAL A 298 25.39 -9.37 -15.62
N TYR A 299 26.46 -9.52 -14.84
CA TYR A 299 26.42 -9.91 -13.43
C TYR A 299 27.49 -9.16 -12.63
N ASN A 300 27.40 -9.14 -11.29
CA ASN A 300 28.43 -8.54 -10.42
C ASN A 300 29.70 -9.41 -10.32
#